data_AF-A0A330LRH4-F1
#
_entry.id   AF-A0A330LRH4-F1
#
_cell.length_a   1.000
_cell.length_b   1.000
_cell.length_c   1.000
_cell.angle_alpha   90.00
_cell.angle_beta   90.00
_cell.angle_gamma   90.00
#
_symmetry.space_group_name_H-M   'P 1'
#
loop_
_entity.id
_entity.type
_entity.pdbx_description
1 polymer ?
#
loop_
_entity_poly.entity_id
_entity_poly.type
_entity_poly.pdbx_seq_one_letter_code
_entity_poly.pdbx_strand_id
1 'polypeptide(L)'
;MHKDSILMDNKTELNSINGYASIFLGLGDNALPATLNSALNTVFTKERDNADDDVKAFRGKVITEIKTDHNSHYPVLLGKSNAIYNALCLIVIVGVGATKNIFKHAVQIKKKKSLSSLLEQKEEQKLLFFCLGIHNENVAEIELKLGSEYFDLFTDKLPSPFGYSKNDKHNLAPMLTFFKVKIPWQDYVNDYQAAEKSYVAKDLDSAKQQLELLEKKALLPLPMVTSLKERIVAQQIEAEEASDYLQSLLNYK
;
A
#
# COMPACT_ATOMS: atom_id res chain seq x y z
N MET A 1 47.15 0.31 -27.29
CA MET A 1 45.81 -0.29 -27.43
C MET A 1 44.88 0.40 -26.44
N HIS A 2 44.10 1.36 -26.92
CA HIS A 2 43.04 1.98 -26.14
C HIS A 2 41.96 0.94 -25.84
N LYS A 3 41.66 0.76 -24.57
CA LYS A 3 40.41 0.12 -24.16
C LYS A 3 39.33 1.18 -24.34
N ASP A 4 38.59 1.05 -25.43
CA ASP A 4 37.30 1.72 -25.58
C ASP A 4 36.41 1.25 -24.44
N SER A 5 36.29 2.12 -23.43
CA SER A 5 35.25 2.03 -22.41
C SER A 5 33.93 2.21 -23.15
N ILE A 6 33.21 1.11 -23.33
CA ILE A 6 31.80 1.13 -23.75
C ILE A 6 31.05 1.92 -22.68
N LEU A 7 30.90 3.22 -22.91
CA LEU A 7 29.86 4.04 -22.28
C LEU A 7 28.55 3.42 -22.76
N MET A 8 28.01 2.47 -21.99
CA MET A 8 26.58 2.21 -22.06
C MET A 8 25.93 3.56 -21.82
N ASP A 9 25.23 4.04 -22.84
CA ASP A 9 24.48 5.27 -22.85
C ASP A 9 23.38 5.10 -21.78
N ASN A 10 23.73 5.38 -20.52
CA ASN A 10 22.87 5.24 -19.35
C ASN A 10 21.85 6.37 -19.41
N LYS A 11 20.93 6.27 -20.38
CA LYS A 11 19.83 7.21 -20.53
C LYS A 11 19.04 7.20 -19.24
N THR A 12 18.92 8.38 -18.64
CA THR A 12 18.15 8.59 -17.44
C THR A 12 16.78 9.12 -17.78
N GLU A 13 15.83 8.83 -16.91
CA GLU A 13 14.54 9.47 -16.87
C GLU A 13 14.66 10.98 -16.58
N LEU A 14 13.60 11.74 -16.90
CA LEU A 14 13.53 13.18 -16.65
C LEU A 14 13.33 13.53 -15.17
N ASN A 15 12.60 12.70 -14.43
CA ASN A 15 12.26 12.97 -13.04
C ASN A 15 13.15 12.21 -12.04
N SER A 16 13.35 12.79 -10.87
CA SER A 16 13.97 12.11 -9.73
C SER A 16 13.04 11.06 -9.12
N ILE A 17 13.57 10.21 -8.21
CA ILE A 17 12.77 9.27 -7.42
C ILE A 17 11.55 9.98 -6.78
N ASN A 18 11.78 11.13 -6.14
CA ASN A 18 10.73 11.90 -5.49
C ASN A 18 9.78 12.56 -6.49
N GLY A 19 10.27 12.95 -7.66
CA GLY A 19 9.44 13.46 -8.76
C GLY A 19 8.45 12.40 -9.24
N TYR A 20 8.93 11.18 -9.53
CA TYR A 20 8.04 10.07 -9.90
C TYR A 20 7.06 9.69 -8.79
N ALA A 21 7.52 9.64 -7.54
CA ALA A 21 6.62 9.38 -6.42
C ALA A 21 5.51 10.44 -6.34
N SER A 22 5.84 11.71 -6.55
CA SER A 22 4.85 12.80 -6.53
C SER A 22 3.85 12.70 -7.67
N ILE A 23 4.30 12.31 -8.87
CA ILE A 23 3.43 12.03 -10.03
C ILE A 23 2.47 10.88 -9.73
N PHE A 24 2.97 9.74 -9.23
CA PHE A 24 2.14 8.56 -8.96
C PHE A 24 1.13 8.75 -7.81
N LEU A 25 1.43 9.66 -6.89
CA LEU A 25 0.55 10.00 -5.78
C LEU A 25 -0.41 11.16 -6.12
N GLY A 26 -0.28 11.77 -7.31
CA GLY A 26 -1.11 12.91 -7.72
C GLY A 26 -0.89 14.17 -6.89
N LEU A 27 0.34 14.40 -6.40
CA LEU A 27 0.65 15.52 -5.51
C LEU A 27 0.70 16.90 -6.20
N GLY A 28 0.82 16.94 -7.54
CA GLY A 28 1.05 18.19 -8.27
C GLY A 28 2.32 18.88 -7.78
N ASP A 29 2.23 20.16 -7.44
CA ASP A 29 3.36 20.97 -6.93
C ASP A 29 3.63 20.78 -5.43
N ASN A 30 2.85 19.94 -4.74
CA ASN A 30 3.06 19.71 -3.30
C ASN A 30 4.28 18.84 -3.05
N ALA A 31 5.05 19.18 -2.02
CA ALA A 31 6.18 18.38 -1.59
C ALA A 31 5.74 16.99 -1.08
N LEU A 32 6.56 15.98 -1.39
CA LEU A 32 6.41 14.62 -0.87
C LEU A 32 6.55 14.63 0.66
N PRO A 33 5.64 13.97 1.41
CA PRO A 33 5.77 13.86 2.87
C PRO A 33 7.16 13.34 3.29
N ALA A 34 7.77 13.98 4.29
CA ALA A 34 9.14 13.68 4.73
C ALA A 34 9.36 12.21 5.09
N THR A 35 8.36 11.59 5.72
CA THR A 35 8.32 10.16 6.07
C THR A 35 8.44 9.27 4.83
N LEU A 36 7.70 9.60 3.77
CA LEU A 36 7.71 8.85 2.52
C LEU A 36 9.00 9.09 1.71
N ASN A 37 9.50 10.32 1.69
CA ASN A 37 10.80 10.64 1.12
C ASN A 37 11.92 9.81 1.80
N SER A 38 11.93 9.78 3.14
CA SER A 38 12.88 8.99 3.92
C SER A 38 12.74 7.48 3.65
N ALA A 39 11.51 6.98 3.48
CA ALA A 39 11.26 5.58 3.13
C ALA A 39 11.86 5.22 1.76
N LEU A 40 11.60 6.03 0.73
CA LEU A 40 12.16 5.82 -0.61
C LEU A 40 13.69 5.91 -0.62
N ASN A 41 14.25 6.88 0.10
CA ASN A 41 15.70 6.97 0.27
C ASN A 41 16.28 5.72 0.94
N THR A 42 15.61 5.18 1.96
CA THR A 42 16.04 3.95 2.63
C THR A 42 16.08 2.76 1.66
N VAL A 43 15.10 2.65 0.76
CA VAL A 43 15.07 1.61 -0.27
C VAL A 43 16.18 1.83 -1.30
N PHE A 44 16.24 2.99 -1.94
CA PHE A 44 17.03 3.18 -3.15
C PHE A 44 18.42 3.80 -2.96
N THR A 45 18.65 4.65 -1.96
CA THR A 45 19.87 5.49 -1.90
C THR A 45 20.69 5.33 -0.62
N LYS A 46 20.06 5.05 0.52
CA LYS A 46 20.72 5.05 1.85
C LYS A 46 21.83 4.01 1.96
N GLU A 47 23.02 4.45 2.40
CA GLU A 47 24.18 3.59 2.67
C GLU A 47 24.63 2.73 1.47
N ARG A 48 24.46 3.23 0.23
CA ARG A 48 24.78 2.49 -1.00
C ARG A 48 26.20 1.91 -1.01
N ASP A 49 27.20 2.69 -0.62
CA ASP A 49 28.61 2.28 -0.71
C ASP A 49 28.96 1.18 0.32
N ASN A 50 28.28 1.16 1.46
CA ASN A 50 28.45 0.17 2.52
C ASN A 50 27.40 -0.94 2.49
N ALA A 51 26.54 -0.97 1.48
CA ALA A 51 25.51 -1.98 1.34
C ALA A 51 26.09 -3.32 0.83
N ASP A 52 25.37 -4.41 1.11
CA ASP A 52 25.67 -5.72 0.55
C ASP A 52 25.50 -5.75 -0.98
N ASP A 53 26.13 -6.74 -1.63
CA ASP A 53 26.21 -6.83 -3.09
C ASP A 53 24.83 -6.92 -3.77
N ASP A 54 23.88 -7.62 -3.15
CA ASP A 54 22.52 -7.72 -3.69
C ASP A 54 21.80 -6.36 -3.62
N VAL A 55 22.00 -5.59 -2.54
CA VAL A 55 21.45 -4.24 -2.40
C VAL A 55 22.06 -3.29 -3.44
N LYS A 56 23.38 -3.37 -3.66
CA LYS A 56 24.05 -2.62 -4.71
C LYS A 56 23.53 -3.02 -6.10
N ALA A 57 23.32 -4.32 -6.33
CA ALA A 57 22.84 -4.86 -7.59
C ALA A 57 21.43 -4.35 -7.93
N PHE A 58 20.46 -4.45 -7.02
CA PHE A 58 19.11 -3.97 -7.33
C PHE A 58 19.06 -2.44 -7.47
N ARG A 59 19.82 -1.69 -6.65
CA ARG A 59 19.87 -0.23 -6.79
C ARG A 59 20.48 0.18 -8.12
N GLY A 60 21.54 -0.50 -8.57
CA GLY A 60 22.14 -0.30 -9.88
C GLY A 60 21.21 -0.62 -11.05
N LYS A 61 20.17 -1.46 -10.86
CA LYS A 61 19.13 -1.70 -11.87
C LYS A 61 18.12 -0.56 -11.99
N VAL A 62 18.01 0.33 -11.00
CA VAL A 62 16.97 1.38 -10.93
C VAL A 62 17.58 2.77 -11.07
N ILE A 63 18.70 3.02 -10.42
CA ILE A 63 19.35 4.33 -10.37
C ILE A 63 20.83 4.24 -10.76
N THR A 64 21.31 5.29 -11.41
CA THR A 64 22.74 5.55 -11.55
C THR A 64 23.18 6.60 -10.54
N GLU A 65 24.49 6.73 -10.31
CA GLU A 65 25.06 7.79 -9.49
C GLU A 65 25.83 8.74 -10.39
N ILE A 66 25.52 10.03 -10.26
CA ILE A 66 26.30 11.12 -10.85
C ILE A 66 26.95 11.84 -9.68
N LYS A 67 28.28 11.67 -9.55
CA LYS A 67 29.07 12.38 -8.54
C LYS A 67 29.38 13.79 -9.06
N THR A 68 28.99 14.80 -8.30
CA THR A 68 29.41 16.19 -8.52
C THR A 68 30.32 16.63 -7.38
N ASP A 69 31.06 17.72 -7.57
CA ASP A 69 31.99 18.26 -6.56
C ASP A 69 31.32 18.65 -5.23
N HIS A 70 30.00 18.78 -5.22
CA HIS A 70 29.23 19.24 -4.06
C HIS A 70 28.16 18.26 -3.57
N ASN A 71 27.71 17.30 -4.39
CA ASN A 71 26.74 16.27 -3.99
C ASN A 71 26.65 15.11 -4.99
N SER A 72 26.32 13.90 -4.49
CA SER A 72 25.87 12.80 -5.35
C SER A 72 24.41 13.00 -5.76
N HIS A 73 24.11 12.75 -7.03
CA HIS A 73 22.75 12.72 -7.56
C HIS A 73 22.41 11.32 -8.05
N TYR A 74 21.17 10.89 -7.79
CA TYR A 74 20.69 9.53 -8.08
C TYR A 74 19.52 9.55 -9.06
N PRO A 75 19.76 9.84 -10.35
CA PRO A 75 18.70 9.82 -11.36
C PRO A 75 18.24 8.38 -11.63
N VAL A 76 16.95 8.26 -11.96
CA VAL A 76 16.32 6.99 -12.33
C VAL A 76 16.72 6.62 -13.76
N LEU A 77 17.06 5.35 -13.99
CA LEU A 77 17.38 4.83 -15.33
C LEU A 77 16.11 4.74 -16.19
N LEU A 78 16.25 4.97 -17.49
CA LEU A 78 15.13 4.93 -18.44
C LEU A 78 14.35 3.61 -18.37
N GLY A 79 13.03 3.70 -18.28
CA GLY A 79 12.12 2.56 -18.16
C GLY A 79 12.04 1.96 -16.75
N LYS A 80 12.68 2.56 -15.74
CA LYS A 80 12.72 2.06 -14.35
C LYS A 80 11.85 2.84 -13.38
N SER A 81 11.09 3.82 -13.86
CA SER A 81 10.14 4.59 -13.04
C SER A 81 9.10 3.71 -12.33
N ASN A 82 8.69 2.59 -12.96
CA ASN A 82 7.77 1.63 -12.34
C ASN A 82 8.35 0.95 -11.08
N ALA A 83 9.68 0.86 -10.93
CA ALA A 83 10.28 0.38 -9.68
C ALA A 83 9.95 1.31 -8.51
N ILE A 84 9.84 2.63 -8.75
CA ILE A 84 9.45 3.61 -7.73
C ILE A 84 7.99 3.41 -7.36
N TYR A 85 7.12 3.22 -8.36
CA TYR A 85 5.72 2.88 -8.15
C TYR A 85 5.56 1.59 -7.32
N ASN A 86 6.26 0.52 -7.70
CA ASN A 86 6.19 -0.77 -7.03
C ASN A 86 6.69 -0.67 -5.58
N ALA A 87 7.73 0.13 -5.33
CA ALA A 87 8.20 0.40 -3.98
C ALA A 87 7.13 1.11 -3.14
N LEU A 88 6.38 2.06 -3.69
CA LEU A 88 5.26 2.69 -2.98
C LEU A 88 4.18 1.67 -2.61
N CYS A 89 3.78 0.79 -3.53
CA CYS A 89 2.84 -0.30 -3.22
C CYS A 89 3.35 -1.17 -2.06
N LEU A 90 4.60 -1.64 -2.15
CA LEU A 90 5.19 -2.53 -1.17
C LEU A 90 5.40 -1.85 0.20
N ILE A 91 5.73 -0.55 0.23
CA ILE A 91 5.90 0.19 1.50
C ILE A 91 4.58 0.20 2.28
N VAL A 92 3.45 0.35 1.59
CA VAL A 92 2.12 0.30 2.22
C VAL A 92 1.79 -1.10 2.73
N ILE A 93 2.14 -2.13 1.95
CA ILE A 93 1.77 -3.52 2.25
C ILE A 93 2.63 -4.10 3.38
N VAL A 94 3.95 -3.94 3.29
CA VAL A 94 4.92 -4.66 4.14
C VAL A 94 5.88 -3.76 4.92
N GLY A 95 5.85 -2.46 4.64
CA GLY A 95 6.77 -1.49 5.22
C GLY A 95 8.17 -1.48 4.57
N VAL A 96 8.93 -0.45 4.90
CA VAL A 96 10.19 -0.08 4.23
C VAL A 96 11.25 -1.20 4.23
N GLY A 97 11.46 -1.84 5.38
CA GLY A 97 12.49 -2.86 5.53
C GLY A 97 12.20 -4.12 4.69
N ALA A 98 10.95 -4.58 4.70
CA ALA A 98 10.52 -5.73 3.92
C ALA A 98 10.51 -5.40 2.42
N THR A 99 10.09 -4.19 2.03
CA THR A 99 10.20 -3.71 0.64
C THR A 99 11.63 -3.84 0.11
N LYS A 100 12.62 -3.34 0.87
CA LYS A 100 14.04 -3.47 0.49
C LYS A 100 14.46 -4.94 0.31
N ASN A 101 14.00 -5.84 1.18
CA ASN A 101 14.28 -7.26 1.09
C ASN A 101 13.64 -7.92 -0.14
N ILE A 102 12.44 -7.49 -0.55
CA ILE A 102 11.77 -7.97 -1.77
C ILE A 102 12.58 -7.57 -3.02
N PHE A 103 13.04 -6.31 -3.10
CA PHE A 103 13.92 -5.87 -4.18
C PHE A 103 15.26 -6.60 -4.21
N LYS A 104 15.83 -6.88 -3.02
CA LYS A 104 17.03 -7.72 -2.87
C LYS A 104 16.78 -9.14 -3.39
N HIS A 105 15.63 -9.73 -3.06
CA HIS A 105 15.27 -11.06 -3.53
C HIS A 105 15.10 -11.12 -5.05
N ALA A 106 14.59 -10.05 -5.67
CA ALA A 106 14.38 -9.96 -7.12
C ALA A 106 15.68 -9.98 -7.97
N VAL A 107 16.84 -9.72 -7.37
CA VAL A 107 18.14 -9.84 -8.06
C VAL A 107 18.91 -11.12 -7.73
N GLN A 108 18.44 -11.91 -6.76
CA GLN A 108 19.11 -13.14 -6.36
C GLN A 108 18.88 -14.24 -7.40
N ILE A 109 19.96 -14.84 -7.88
CA ILE A 109 19.95 -15.94 -8.87
C ILE A 109 19.25 -17.20 -8.32
N LYS A 110 19.25 -17.39 -6.99
CA LYS A 110 18.57 -18.51 -6.31
C LYS A 110 17.52 -17.97 -5.35
N LYS A 111 16.24 -18.02 -5.75
CA LYS A 111 15.09 -17.69 -4.91
C LYS A 111 14.94 -18.73 -3.78
N LYS A 112 15.74 -18.61 -2.72
CA LYS A 112 15.79 -19.60 -1.61
C LYS A 112 14.67 -19.46 -0.58
N LYS A 113 13.98 -18.33 -0.53
CA LYS A 113 12.92 -18.03 0.44
C LYS A 113 11.60 -17.83 -0.28
N SER A 114 10.52 -18.35 0.29
CA SER A 114 9.17 -18.04 -0.17
C SER A 114 8.91 -16.54 0.00
N LEU A 115 8.44 -15.88 -1.08
CA LEU A 115 8.01 -14.48 -1.07
C LEU A 115 6.90 -14.22 -0.05
N SER A 116 6.08 -15.23 0.26
CA SER A 116 5.00 -15.11 1.26
C SER A 116 5.53 -14.71 2.64
N SER A 117 6.71 -15.18 3.05
CA SER A 117 7.34 -14.77 4.31
C SER A 117 7.83 -13.31 4.32
N LEU A 118 8.04 -12.72 3.14
CA LEU A 118 8.43 -11.32 2.98
C LEU A 118 7.21 -10.39 2.86
N LEU A 119 6.02 -10.97 2.66
CA LEU A 119 4.75 -10.27 2.59
C LEU A 119 3.99 -10.22 3.93
N GLU A 120 4.61 -10.73 5.00
CA GLU A 120 4.05 -10.65 6.35
C GLU A 120 3.88 -9.18 6.80
N GLN A 121 2.64 -8.82 7.12
CA GLN A 121 2.25 -7.48 7.54
C GLN A 121 2.56 -7.27 9.02
N LYS A 122 3.25 -6.18 9.36
CA LYS A 122 3.37 -5.76 10.76
C LYS A 122 2.06 -5.10 11.22
N GLU A 123 1.95 -4.89 12.52
CA GLU A 123 0.77 -4.30 13.17
C GLU A 123 0.37 -2.95 12.54
N GLU A 124 1.34 -2.07 12.25
CA GLU A 124 1.09 -0.80 11.55
C GLU A 124 0.49 -0.99 10.14
N GLN A 125 0.92 -2.01 9.41
CA GLN A 125 0.39 -2.32 8.08
C GLN A 125 -1.01 -2.93 8.18
N LYS A 126 -1.31 -3.73 9.21
CA LYS A 126 -2.68 -4.20 9.46
C LYS A 126 -3.65 -3.04 9.75
N LEU A 127 -3.18 -2.00 10.45
CA LEU A 127 -3.94 -0.76 10.66
C LEU A 127 -4.16 0.02 9.36
N LEU A 128 -3.11 0.11 8.52
CA LEU A 128 -3.21 0.69 7.17
C LEU A 128 -4.27 -0.03 6.32
N PHE A 129 -4.32 -1.36 6.39
CA PHE A 129 -5.30 -2.17 5.66
C PHE A 129 -6.72 -1.85 6.10
N PHE A 130 -6.92 -1.80 7.41
CA PHE A 130 -8.21 -1.52 8.03
C PHE A 130 -8.76 -0.14 7.62
N CYS A 131 -7.89 0.88 7.48
CA CYS A 131 -8.33 2.27 7.30
C CYS A 131 -8.26 2.81 5.87
N LEU A 132 -7.32 2.35 5.04
CA LEU A 132 -7.14 2.90 3.68
C LEU A 132 -7.90 2.13 2.59
N GLY A 133 -8.69 1.12 2.96
CA GLY A 133 -9.42 0.30 1.99
C GLY A 133 -8.48 -0.53 1.12
N ILE A 134 -7.48 -1.16 1.73
CA ILE A 134 -6.63 -2.13 1.03
C ILE A 134 -7.42 -3.44 0.95
N HIS A 135 -7.63 -3.93 -0.26
CA HIS A 135 -8.38 -5.16 -0.47
C HIS A 135 -7.43 -6.35 -0.50
N ASN A 136 -7.78 -7.40 0.25
CA ASN A 136 -7.00 -8.64 0.29
C ASN A 136 -6.86 -9.28 -1.11
N GLU A 137 -7.87 -9.11 -1.97
CA GLU A 137 -7.84 -9.58 -3.37
C GLU A 137 -6.72 -8.91 -4.18
N ASN A 138 -6.55 -7.59 -4.03
CA ASN A 138 -5.50 -6.84 -4.71
C ASN A 138 -4.11 -7.23 -4.17
N VAL A 139 -4.01 -7.47 -2.87
CA VAL A 139 -2.75 -7.93 -2.25
C VAL A 139 -2.40 -9.34 -2.71
N ALA A 140 -3.39 -10.24 -2.87
CA ALA A 140 -3.20 -11.56 -3.44
C ALA A 140 -2.76 -11.48 -4.92
N GLU A 141 -3.31 -10.54 -5.71
CA GLU A 141 -2.84 -10.31 -7.09
C GLU A 141 -1.38 -9.83 -7.11
N ILE A 142 -0.99 -8.94 -6.19
CA ILE A 142 0.41 -8.49 -6.04
C ILE A 142 1.31 -9.68 -5.70
N GLU A 143 0.93 -10.52 -4.74
CA GLU A 143 1.69 -11.72 -4.38
C GLU A 143 1.87 -12.65 -5.58
N LEU A 144 0.80 -12.91 -6.33
CA LEU A 144 0.83 -13.75 -7.52
C LEU A 144 1.76 -13.18 -8.60
N LYS A 145 1.75 -11.85 -8.84
CA LYS A 145 2.67 -11.21 -9.77
C LYS A 145 4.12 -11.32 -9.31
N LEU A 146 4.40 -11.06 -8.04
CA LEU A 146 5.76 -11.17 -7.51
C LEU A 146 6.32 -12.60 -7.58
N GLY A 147 5.45 -13.60 -7.46
CA GLY A 147 5.81 -15.01 -7.63
C GLY A 147 6.03 -15.44 -9.08
N SER A 148 5.51 -14.69 -10.05
CA SER A 148 5.59 -15.03 -11.47
C SER A 148 7.02 -14.89 -12.04
N GLU A 149 7.38 -15.75 -12.97
CA GLU A 149 8.63 -15.64 -13.74
C GLU A 149 8.56 -14.56 -14.83
N TYR A 150 7.35 -14.17 -15.23
CA TYR A 150 7.10 -13.23 -16.32
C TYR A 150 6.98 -11.77 -15.87
N PHE A 151 7.01 -11.51 -14.57
CA PHE A 151 6.90 -10.18 -14.00
C PHE A 151 8.26 -9.68 -13.53
N ASP A 152 8.70 -8.54 -14.08
CA ASP A 152 9.90 -7.85 -13.63
C ASP A 152 9.53 -6.67 -12.71
N LEU A 153 9.87 -6.80 -11.42
CA LEU A 153 9.67 -5.77 -10.39
C LEU A 153 10.31 -4.41 -10.75
N PHE A 154 11.31 -4.39 -11.63
CA PHE A 154 12.05 -3.18 -12.02
C PHE A 154 11.43 -2.43 -13.21
N THR A 155 10.66 -3.10 -14.06
CA THR A 155 10.10 -2.51 -15.30
C THR A 155 8.58 -2.58 -15.36
N ASP A 156 7.99 -3.65 -14.85
CA ASP A 156 6.54 -3.86 -14.88
C ASP A 156 5.87 -3.16 -13.71
N LYS A 157 4.55 -2.94 -13.83
CA LYS A 157 3.76 -2.21 -12.84
C LYS A 157 2.85 -3.17 -12.05
N LEU A 158 2.98 -3.14 -10.72
CA LEU A 158 2.06 -3.83 -9.82
C LEU A 158 0.66 -3.18 -9.88
N PRO A 159 -0.42 -3.94 -9.64
CA PRO A 159 -1.71 -3.31 -9.36
C PRO A 159 -1.64 -2.49 -8.07
N SER A 160 -2.56 -1.55 -7.90
CA SER A 160 -2.69 -0.80 -6.64
C SER A 160 -3.19 -1.71 -5.51
N PRO A 161 -2.64 -1.59 -4.29
CA PRO A 161 -3.20 -2.29 -3.13
C PRO A 161 -4.57 -1.74 -2.71
N PHE A 162 -4.90 -0.50 -3.09
CA PHE A 162 -6.15 0.16 -2.69
C PHE A 162 -7.32 -0.26 -3.57
N GLY A 163 -8.54 -0.10 -3.05
CA GLY A 163 -9.76 -0.39 -3.79
C GLY A 163 -9.84 0.34 -5.12
N TYR A 164 -10.40 -0.36 -6.12
CA TYR A 164 -10.64 0.19 -7.44
C TYR A 164 -11.61 1.38 -7.35
N SER A 165 -11.10 2.62 -7.36
CA SER A 165 -11.91 3.73 -7.86
C SER A 165 -12.17 3.42 -9.34
N LYS A 166 -13.44 3.46 -9.77
CA LYS A 166 -14.00 2.83 -10.98
C LYS A 166 -13.21 2.94 -12.31
N ASN A 167 -12.13 3.73 -12.40
CA ASN A 167 -11.33 3.95 -13.61
C ASN A 167 -9.78 3.90 -13.44
N ASP A 168 -9.21 3.57 -12.27
CA ASP A 168 -7.73 3.53 -12.15
C ASP A 168 -7.20 2.39 -11.26
N LYS A 169 -6.69 1.34 -11.91
CA LYS A 169 -6.07 0.15 -11.28
C LYS A 169 -4.69 0.40 -10.67
N HIS A 170 -4.15 1.61 -10.84
CA HIS A 170 -2.84 1.99 -10.35
C HIS A 170 -2.87 3.25 -9.45
N ASN A 171 -4.05 3.60 -8.93
CA ASN A 171 -4.18 4.78 -8.10
C ASN A 171 -3.55 4.56 -6.72
N LEU A 172 -2.53 5.37 -6.37
CA LEU A 172 -1.88 5.36 -5.05
C LEU A 172 -2.22 6.58 -4.20
N ALA A 173 -3.09 7.48 -4.67
CA ALA A 173 -3.48 8.68 -3.92
C ALA A 173 -3.95 8.40 -2.48
N PRO A 174 -4.67 7.29 -2.16
CA PRO A 174 -5.08 6.97 -0.79
C PRO A 174 -3.90 6.86 0.19
N MET A 175 -2.70 6.51 -0.29
CA MET A 175 -1.48 6.41 0.53
C MET A 175 -1.12 7.73 1.22
N LEU A 176 -1.33 8.87 0.56
CA LEU A 176 -0.92 10.18 1.07
C LEU A 176 -1.54 10.52 2.40
N THR A 177 -2.77 10.05 2.59
CA THR A 177 -3.58 10.30 3.75
C THR A 177 -2.93 9.80 5.04
N PHE A 178 -2.24 8.67 4.97
CA PHE A 178 -1.50 8.11 6.10
C PHE A 178 -0.23 8.90 6.43
N PHE A 179 0.47 9.41 5.42
CA PHE A 179 1.75 10.09 5.63
C PHE A 179 1.61 11.59 5.94
N LYS A 180 0.42 12.18 5.75
CA LYS A 180 0.15 13.61 6.01
C LYS A 180 -0.35 13.92 7.41
N VAL A 181 -1.12 13.02 8.03
CA VAL A 181 -1.82 13.32 9.29
C VAL A 181 -1.48 12.27 10.35
N LYS A 182 -1.20 12.71 11.58
CA LYS A 182 -1.06 11.81 12.72
C LYS A 182 -2.45 11.35 13.15
N ILE A 183 -2.85 10.17 12.69
CA ILE A 183 -4.19 9.62 12.95
C ILE A 183 -4.13 8.67 14.15
N PRO A 184 -5.05 8.78 15.13
CA PRO A 184 -5.09 7.91 16.30
C PRO A 184 -5.67 6.53 15.92
N TRP A 185 -4.91 5.76 15.15
CA TRP A 185 -5.35 4.49 14.58
C TRP A 185 -5.81 3.47 15.62
N GLN A 186 -5.11 3.41 16.76
CA GLN A 186 -5.44 2.48 17.83
C GLN A 186 -6.82 2.77 18.41
N ASP A 187 -7.17 4.05 18.54
CA ASP A 187 -8.48 4.45 19.05
C ASP A 187 -9.58 4.04 18.06
N TYR A 188 -9.35 4.22 16.75
CA TYR A 188 -10.31 3.81 15.73
C TYR A 188 -10.54 2.29 15.70
N VAL A 189 -9.49 1.50 15.88
CA VAL A 189 -9.61 0.03 15.97
C VAL A 189 -10.34 -0.39 17.24
N ASN A 190 -10.03 0.22 18.38
CA ASN A 190 -10.71 -0.09 19.63
C ASN A 190 -12.21 0.25 19.54
N ASP A 191 -12.54 1.41 18.97
CA ASP A 191 -13.93 1.85 18.74
C ASP A 191 -14.66 0.90 17.78
N TYR A 192 -14.00 0.43 16.70
CA TYR A 192 -14.58 -0.55 15.79
C TYR A 192 -14.77 -1.93 16.44
N GLN A 193 -13.78 -2.42 17.19
CA GLN A 193 -13.88 -3.70 17.89
C GLN A 193 -14.98 -3.71 18.95
N ALA A 194 -15.26 -2.56 19.58
CA ALA A 194 -16.42 -2.41 20.44
C ALA A 194 -17.72 -2.61 19.66
N ALA A 195 -17.84 -1.98 18.49
CA ALA A 195 -19.00 -2.13 17.62
C ALA A 195 -19.18 -3.57 17.11
N GLU A 196 -18.09 -4.23 16.74
CA GLU A 196 -18.11 -5.64 16.33
C GLU A 196 -18.55 -6.56 17.48
N LYS A 197 -18.12 -6.30 18.73
CA LYS A 197 -18.60 -7.04 19.91
C LYS A 197 -20.09 -6.85 20.13
N SER A 198 -20.61 -5.62 20.01
CA SER A 198 -22.06 -5.35 20.08
C SER A 198 -22.83 -6.06 18.97
N TYR A 199 -22.29 -6.07 17.75
CA TYR A 199 -22.86 -6.80 16.62
C TYR A 199 -22.92 -8.32 16.87
N VAL A 200 -21.83 -8.92 17.37
CA VAL A 200 -21.79 -10.35 17.74
C VAL A 200 -22.76 -10.66 18.88
N ALA A 201 -22.94 -9.74 19.83
CA ALA A 201 -23.93 -9.84 20.89
C ALA A 201 -25.38 -9.63 20.42
N LYS A 202 -25.61 -9.40 19.11
CA LYS A 202 -26.90 -9.08 18.48
C LYS A 202 -27.54 -7.77 18.96
N ASP A 203 -26.76 -6.90 19.59
CA ASP A 203 -27.17 -5.55 19.93
C ASP A 203 -26.88 -4.61 18.75
N LEU A 204 -27.80 -4.66 17.77
CA LEU A 204 -27.65 -3.95 16.50
C LEU A 204 -27.72 -2.42 16.65
N ASP A 205 -28.50 -1.92 17.61
CA ASP A 205 -28.65 -0.48 17.86
C ASP A 205 -27.37 0.10 18.47
N SER A 206 -26.79 -0.56 19.48
CA SER A 206 -25.51 -0.14 20.05
C SER A 206 -24.38 -0.24 19.03
N ALA A 207 -24.35 -1.30 18.21
CA ALA A 207 -23.36 -1.45 17.15
C ALA A 207 -23.45 -0.29 16.13
N LYS A 208 -24.66 0.08 15.71
CA LYS A 208 -24.88 1.18 14.76
C LYS A 208 -24.46 2.53 15.35
N GLN A 209 -24.85 2.84 16.60
CA GLN A 209 -24.46 4.09 17.26
C GLN A 209 -22.95 4.22 17.40
N GLN A 210 -22.25 3.14 17.76
CA GLN A 210 -20.80 3.13 17.89
C GLN A 210 -20.10 3.35 16.53
N LEU A 211 -20.62 2.77 15.45
CA LEU A 211 -20.10 2.98 14.10
C LEU A 211 -20.35 4.40 13.60
N GLU A 212 -21.51 5.01 13.89
CA GLU A 212 -21.80 6.40 13.55
C GLU A 212 -20.92 7.40 14.33
N LEU A 213 -20.63 7.11 15.60
CA LEU A 213 -19.68 7.89 16.40
C LEU A 213 -18.26 7.80 15.83
N LEU A 214 -17.85 6.59 15.43
CA LEU A 214 -16.56 6.37 14.79
C LEU A 214 -16.46 7.13 13.46
N GLU A 215 -17.48 7.11 12.60
CA GLU A 215 -17.49 7.91 11.36
C GLU A 215 -17.37 9.41 11.61
N LYS A 216 -18.05 9.93 12.64
CA LYS A 216 -17.97 11.36 13.00
C LYS A 216 -16.60 11.76 13.53
N LYS A 217 -15.92 10.85 14.23
CA LYS A 217 -14.56 11.04 14.79
C LYS A 217 -13.47 10.78 13.75
N ALA A 218 -13.77 9.96 12.75
CA ALA A 218 -12.82 9.56 11.74
C ALA A 218 -12.44 10.75 10.85
N LEU A 219 -11.14 11.00 10.75
CA LEU A 219 -10.60 12.02 9.84
C LEU A 219 -10.77 11.61 8.36
N LEU A 220 -11.14 10.35 8.12
CA LEU A 220 -11.21 9.71 6.82
C LEU A 220 -12.39 8.76 6.74
N PRO A 221 -12.94 8.54 5.53
CA PRO A 221 -13.87 7.44 5.31
C PRO A 221 -13.20 6.11 5.68
N LEU A 222 -13.86 5.30 6.49
CA LEU A 222 -13.39 3.99 6.92
C LEU A 222 -14.22 2.91 6.21
N PRO A 223 -13.71 2.27 5.14
CA PRO A 223 -14.50 1.34 4.31
C PRO A 223 -15.08 0.16 5.11
N MET A 224 -14.35 -0.33 6.11
CA MET A 224 -14.81 -1.41 7.00
C MET A 224 -16.01 -1.00 7.86
N VAL A 225 -16.06 0.27 8.28
CA VAL A 225 -17.19 0.81 9.04
C VAL A 225 -18.44 0.86 8.15
N THR A 226 -18.28 1.32 6.91
CA THR A 226 -19.35 1.29 5.90
C THR A 226 -19.86 -0.13 5.67
N SER A 227 -18.95 -1.10 5.45
CA SER A 227 -19.31 -2.50 5.22
C SER A 227 -20.04 -3.14 6.40
N LEU A 228 -19.61 -2.88 7.65
CA LEU A 228 -20.30 -3.40 8.83
C LEU A 228 -21.68 -2.76 9.02
N LYS A 229 -21.83 -1.46 8.74
CA LYS A 229 -23.14 -0.79 8.75
C LYS A 229 -24.10 -1.39 7.72
N GLU A 230 -23.63 -1.63 6.49
CA GLU A 230 -24.43 -2.28 5.45
C GLU A 230 -24.93 -3.66 5.90
N ARG A 231 -24.07 -4.45 6.56
CA ARG A 231 -24.46 -5.76 7.12
C ARG A 231 -25.48 -5.64 8.26
N ILE A 232 -25.34 -4.66 9.14
CA ILE A 232 -26.31 -4.39 10.20
C ILE A 232 -27.67 -4.04 9.60
N VAL A 233 -27.69 -3.14 8.61
CA VAL A 233 -28.93 -2.73 7.93
C VAL A 233 -29.59 -3.91 7.23
N ALA A 234 -28.82 -4.75 6.53
CA ALA A 234 -29.36 -5.96 5.88
C ALA A 234 -30.02 -6.91 6.90
N GLN A 235 -29.38 -7.14 8.05
CA GLN A 235 -29.97 -7.96 9.11
C GLN A 235 -31.21 -7.35 9.76
N GLN A 236 -31.27 -6.03 9.89
CA GLN A 236 -32.46 -5.35 10.40
C GLN A 236 -33.64 -5.53 9.44
N ILE A 237 -33.41 -5.37 8.14
CA ILE A 237 -34.43 -5.59 7.10
C ILE A 237 -34.92 -7.04 7.11
N GLU A 238 -34.01 -8.01 7.13
CA GLU A 238 -34.39 -9.44 7.20
C GLU A 238 -35.22 -9.77 8.46
N ALA A 239 -34.87 -9.16 9.61
CA ALA A 239 -35.60 -9.36 10.86
C ALA A 239 -37.01 -8.72 10.83
N GLU A 240 -37.13 -7.54 10.22
CA GLU A 240 -38.39 -6.83 10.05
C GLU A 240 -39.33 -7.60 9.10
N GLU A 241 -38.82 -8.05 7.96
CA GLU A 241 -39.57 -8.91 7.01
C GLU A 241 -40.06 -10.21 7.66
N ALA A 242 -39.21 -10.86 8.47
CA ALA A 242 -39.60 -12.06 9.20
C ALA A 242 -40.67 -11.78 10.27
N SER A 243 -40.58 -10.65 10.95
CA SER A 243 -41.56 -10.21 11.94
C SER A 243 -42.92 -9.92 11.28
N ASP A 244 -42.93 -9.17 10.18
CA ASP A 244 -44.14 -8.85 9.42
C ASP A 244 -44.83 -10.10 8.88
N TYR A 245 -44.04 -11.06 8.38
CA TYR A 245 -44.57 -12.36 7.96
C TYR A 245 -45.25 -13.10 9.11
N LEU A 246 -44.62 -13.18 10.28
CA LEU A 246 -45.20 -13.82 11.47
C LEU A 246 -46.46 -13.10 11.96
N GLN A 247 -46.47 -11.76 11.97
CA GLN A 247 -47.68 -11.00 12.30
C GLN A 247 -48.80 -11.24 11.31
N SER A 248 -48.50 -11.34 10.01
CA SER A 248 -49.50 -11.63 8.98
C SER A 248 -50.15 -13.00 9.19
N LEU A 249 -49.38 -14.01 9.64
CA LEU A 249 -49.88 -15.34 9.98
C LEU A 249 -50.73 -15.35 11.27
N LEU A 250 -50.35 -14.55 12.27
CA LEU A 250 -51.04 -14.47 13.56
C LEU A 250 -52.34 -13.67 13.49
N ASN A 251 -52.40 -12.66 12.63
CA ASN A 251 -53.58 -11.81 12.41
C ASN A 251 -54.58 -12.40 11.40
N TYR A 252 -54.29 -13.56 10.80
CA TYR A 252 -55.18 -14.28 9.87
C TYR A 252 -56.21 -15.19 10.58
N LYS A 253 -56.61 -14.85 11.81
CA LYS A 253 -57.63 -15.57 12.59
C LYS A 253 -58.90 -14.75 12.78
#